data_AF-A0AAD5G0N0-F1
#
_entry.id   AF-A0AAD5G0N0-F1
#
_cell.length_a   1.000
_cell.length_b   1.000
_cell.length_c   1.000
_cell.angle_alpha   90.00
_cell.angle_beta   90.00
_cell.angle_gamma   90.00
#
_symmetry.space_group_name_H-M   'P 1'
#
loop_
_entity.id
_entity.type
_entity.pdbx_description
1 polymer ?
#
loop_
_entity_poly.entity_id
_entity_poly.type
_entity_poly.pdbx_seq_one_letter_code
_entity_poly.pdbx_strand_id
1 'polypeptide(L)'
;MSSILKSLPSKSRLAKVRKLSAEIFDEFWNPTAKRNPAKILKKPLLGPEVVKYYGDNNAVPTFKDFKKWFPELKLVDPREAHRTFMVEDRKRRNKGAPKKKKA
;
A
#
# COMPACT_ATOMS: atom_id res chain seq x y z
N MET A 1 24.89 44.81 44.64
CA MET A 1 23.80 43.82 44.58
C MET A 1 23.61 43.42 43.13
N SER A 2 24.25 42.35 42.69
CA SER A 2 24.29 41.91 41.29
C SER A 2 22.93 41.38 40.84
N SER A 3 22.42 41.86 39.71
CA SER A 3 21.20 41.34 39.11
C SER A 3 21.46 39.95 38.54
N ILE A 4 20.99 38.93 39.25
CA ILE A 4 21.08 37.50 38.93
C ILE A 4 20.23 37.11 37.69
N LEU A 5 19.51 38.06 37.10
CA LEU A 5 18.74 37.84 35.88
C LEU A 5 19.64 38.02 34.66
N LYS A 6 20.29 36.93 34.25
CA LYS A 6 21.02 36.80 32.98
C LYS A 6 20.25 37.49 31.85
N SER A 7 20.89 38.46 31.19
CA SER A 7 20.33 39.09 30.00
C SER A 7 19.97 38.02 28.96
N LEU A 8 18.85 38.19 28.27
CA LEU A 8 18.44 37.28 27.19
C LEU A 8 19.56 37.18 26.12
N PRO A 9 19.86 35.97 25.62
CA PRO A 9 20.87 35.79 24.59
C PRO A 9 20.45 36.49 23.29
N SER A 10 21.43 37.02 22.55
CA SER A 10 21.17 37.70 21.29
C SER A 10 20.56 36.75 20.23
N LYS A 11 19.73 37.32 19.34
CA LYS A 11 19.13 36.58 18.22
C LYS A 11 20.17 35.89 17.34
N SER A 12 21.34 36.51 17.15
CA SER A 12 22.46 35.93 16.39
C SER A 12 23.07 34.72 17.09
N ARG A 13 23.19 34.75 18.43
CA ARG A 13 23.69 33.61 19.21
C ARG A 13 22.71 32.45 19.17
N LEU A 14 21.40 32.71 19.28
CA LEU A 14 20.36 31.69 19.12
C LEU A 14 20.37 31.06 17.71
N ALA A 15 20.58 31.87 16.65
CA ALA A 15 20.68 31.35 15.28
C ALA A 15 21.91 30.43 15.11
N LYS A 16 23.05 30.78 15.72
CA LYS A 16 24.26 29.92 15.71
C LYS A 16 24.03 28.58 16.40
N VAL A 17 23.38 28.60 17.57
CA VAL A 17 23.04 27.38 18.31
C VAL A 17 22.12 26.48 17.49
N ARG A 18 21.11 27.05 16.82
CA ARG A 18 20.21 26.27 15.95
C ARG A 18 20.92 25.69 14.74
N LYS A 19 21.82 26.46 14.11
CA LYS A 19 22.66 25.95 13.01
C LYS A 19 23.52 24.77 13.47
N LEU A 20 24.19 24.91 14.62
CA LEU A 20 25.03 23.86 15.20
C LEU A 20 24.21 22.62 15.56
N SER A 21 23.02 22.80 16.14
CA SER A 21 22.10 21.69 16.43
C SER A 21 21.73 20.93 15.16
N ALA A 22 21.39 21.65 14.09
CA ALA A 22 21.03 21.03 12.82
C ALA A 22 22.21 20.25 12.21
N GLU A 23 23.44 20.74 12.38
CA GLU A 23 24.66 20.05 11.95
C GLU A 23 24.95 18.78 12.77
N ILE A 24 24.72 18.81 14.09
CA ILE A 24 24.89 17.65 14.98
C ILE A 24 23.90 16.53 14.65
N PHE A 25 22.65 16.88 14.32
CA PHE A 25 21.56 15.90 14.11
C PHE A 25 21.24 15.62 12.64
N ASP A 26 22.09 16.08 11.72
CA ASP A 26 21.87 15.95 10.27
C ASP A 26 20.49 16.48 9.82
N GLU A 27 20.05 17.57 10.45
CA GLU A 27 18.81 18.26 10.12
C GLU A 27 19.04 19.41 9.14
N PHE A 28 18.00 19.73 8.36
CA PHE A 28 18.06 20.85 7.43
C PHE A 28 17.82 22.20 8.13
N TRP A 29 18.82 23.09 8.10
CA TRP A 29 18.71 24.46 8.63
C TRP A 29 18.07 25.44 7.64
N ASN A 30 16.87 25.96 7.94
CA ASN A 30 16.14 26.93 7.11
C ASN A 30 15.89 28.28 7.82
N PRO A 31 16.88 29.20 7.87
CA PRO A 31 16.74 30.47 8.59
C PRO A 31 15.78 31.47 7.92
N THR A 32 15.52 31.32 6.63
CA THR A 32 14.68 32.25 5.83
C THR A 32 13.24 31.79 5.67
N ALA A 33 12.90 30.61 6.22
CA ALA A 33 11.59 29.97 6.07
C ALA A 33 11.13 29.84 4.60
N LYS A 34 12.06 29.78 3.65
CA LYS A 34 11.73 29.57 2.23
C LYS A 34 11.14 28.18 2.04
N ARG A 35 10.16 28.08 1.15
CA ARG A 35 9.52 26.80 0.81
C ARG A 35 10.56 25.83 0.26
N ASN A 36 10.59 24.62 0.81
CA ASN A 36 11.51 23.55 0.40
C ASN A 36 10.72 22.25 0.16
N PRO A 37 11.29 21.25 -0.55
CA PRO A 37 10.61 19.98 -0.82
C PRO A 37 10.68 18.98 0.35
N ALA A 38 11.29 19.34 1.49
CA ALA A 38 11.53 18.42 2.60
C ALA A 38 10.23 17.79 3.13
N LYS A 39 9.11 18.51 3.13
CA LYS A 39 7.79 17.96 3.52
C LYS A 39 7.35 16.80 2.63
N ILE A 40 7.67 16.83 1.34
CA ILE A 40 7.24 15.81 0.38
C ILE A 40 8.18 14.61 0.48
N LEU A 41 9.50 14.86 0.52
CA LEU A 41 10.52 13.81 0.55
C LEU A 41 10.57 13.04 1.87
N LYS A 42 10.26 13.69 3.00
CA LYS A 42 10.19 13.03 4.31
C LYS A 42 8.95 12.15 4.50
N LYS A 43 7.95 12.24 3.62
CA LYS A 43 6.76 11.38 3.77
C LYS A 43 7.15 9.93 3.49
N PRO A 44 6.72 8.98 4.33
CA PRO A 44 6.94 7.57 4.05
C PRO A 44 6.20 7.17 2.77
N LEU A 45 6.80 6.24 2.01
CA LEU A 45 6.19 5.71 0.81
C LEU A 45 5.07 4.74 1.19
N LEU A 46 3.87 4.97 0.64
CA LEU A 46 2.67 4.17 0.92
C LEU A 46 2.46 3.01 -0.08
N GLY A 47 3.24 2.97 -1.17
CA GLY A 47 3.07 1.99 -2.25
C GLY A 47 2.95 0.55 -1.76
N PRO A 48 3.84 0.05 -0.88
CA PRO A 48 3.78 -1.31 -0.38
C PRO A 48 2.50 -1.64 0.41
N GLU A 49 1.95 -0.68 1.17
CA GLU A 49 0.71 -0.88 1.92
C GLU A 49 -0.50 -0.91 0.99
N VAL A 50 -0.53 -0.01 0.00
CA VAL A 50 -1.61 0.07 -0.98
C VAL A 50 -1.71 -1.20 -1.83
N VAL A 51 -0.56 -1.75 -2.26
CA VAL A 51 -0.52 -3.02 -3.03
C VAL A 51 -1.09 -4.18 -2.22
N LYS A 52 -0.88 -4.21 -0.91
CA LYS A 52 -1.30 -5.30 -0.02
C LYS A 52 -2.79 -5.24 0.36
N TYR A 53 -3.56 -4.27 -0.13
CA TYR A 53 -4.95 -4.04 0.30
C TYR A 53 -5.86 -5.27 0.21
N TYR A 54 -5.83 -6.00 -0.91
CA TYR A 54 -6.59 -7.26 -1.08
C TYR A 54 -5.80 -8.52 -0.67
N GLY A 55 -4.54 -8.36 -0.26
CA GLY A 55 -3.61 -9.46 -0.04
C GLY A 55 -2.92 -9.96 -1.31
N ASP A 56 -2.16 -11.05 -1.17
CA ASP A 56 -1.55 -11.75 -2.30
C ASP A 56 -2.48 -12.86 -2.76
N ASN A 57 -2.96 -12.76 -4.01
CA ASN A 57 -3.83 -13.76 -4.63
C ASN A 57 -3.18 -15.15 -4.70
N ASN A 58 -1.85 -15.24 -4.61
CA ASN A 58 -1.11 -16.50 -4.64
C ASN A 58 -0.75 -17.03 -3.25
N ALA A 59 -1.11 -16.31 -2.18
CA ALA A 59 -0.78 -16.73 -0.81
C ALA A 59 -1.53 -18.00 -0.38
N VAL A 60 -2.70 -18.27 -0.98
CA VAL A 60 -3.53 -19.44 -0.66
C VAL A 60 -3.72 -20.28 -1.92
N PRO A 61 -3.50 -21.60 -1.85
CA PRO A 61 -3.74 -22.49 -2.98
C PRO A 61 -5.20 -22.47 -3.41
N THR A 62 -5.43 -22.43 -4.72
CA THR A 62 -6.77 -22.51 -5.30
C THR A 62 -7.17 -23.98 -5.51
N PHE A 63 -8.46 -24.22 -5.78
CA PHE A 63 -8.93 -25.57 -6.12
C PHE A 63 -8.24 -26.17 -7.35
N LYS A 64 -7.74 -25.32 -8.26
CA LYS A 64 -6.95 -25.77 -9.43
C LYS A 64 -5.61 -26.36 -9.01
N ASP A 65 -4.98 -25.78 -8.00
CA ASP A 65 -3.69 -26.25 -7.48
C ASP A 65 -3.87 -27.61 -6.80
N PHE A 66 -4.93 -27.79 -6.01
CA PHE A 66 -5.25 -29.10 -5.42
C PHE A 66 -5.49 -30.19 -6.46
N LYS A 67 -6.19 -29.89 -7.57
CA LYS A 67 -6.34 -30.86 -8.67
C LYS A 67 -5.01 -31.23 -9.32
N LYS A 68 -4.07 -30.27 -9.41
CA LYS A 68 -2.73 -30.49 -9.97
C LYS A 68 -1.86 -31.32 -9.03
N TRP A 69 -1.97 -31.07 -7.72
CA TRP A 69 -1.16 -31.76 -6.70
C TRP A 69 -1.63 -33.19 -6.42
N PHE A 70 -2.94 -33.43 -6.47
CA PHE A 70 -3.55 -34.72 -6.15
C PHE A 70 -4.46 -35.23 -7.29
N PRO A 71 -3.90 -35.52 -8.48
CA PRO A 71 -4.68 -35.99 -9.62
C PRO A 71 -5.42 -37.32 -9.35
N GLU A 72 -4.88 -38.16 -8.47
CA GLU A 72 -5.44 -39.47 -8.08
C GLU A 72 -6.80 -39.35 -7.38
N LEU A 73 -7.03 -38.25 -6.64
CA LEU A 73 -8.26 -38.03 -5.87
C LEU A 73 -9.44 -37.58 -6.74
N LYS A 74 -9.20 -37.23 -8.02
CA LYS A 74 -10.23 -36.79 -8.98
C LYS A 74 -11.21 -35.75 -8.40
N LEU A 75 -10.65 -34.75 -7.70
CA LEU A 75 -11.44 -33.74 -6.99
C LEU A 75 -12.36 -32.96 -7.93
N VAL A 76 -13.60 -32.72 -7.48
CA VAL A 76 -14.62 -31.94 -8.19
C VAL A 76 -15.05 -30.76 -7.32
N ASP A 77 -15.06 -29.55 -7.90
CA ASP A 77 -15.57 -28.36 -7.21
C ASP A 77 -17.11 -28.39 -7.32
N PRO A 78 -17.85 -28.54 -6.21
CA PRO A 78 -19.30 -28.65 -6.24
C PRO A 78 -19.97 -27.37 -6.76
N ARG A 79 -19.39 -26.18 -6.51
CA ARG A 79 -19.94 -24.91 -7.00
C ARG A 79 -19.79 -24.80 -8.51
N GLU A 80 -18.64 -25.20 -9.04
CA GLU A 80 -18.39 -25.19 -10.48
C GLU A 80 -19.20 -26.28 -11.22
N ALA A 81 -19.35 -27.46 -10.62
CA ALA A 81 -20.20 -28.51 -11.15
C ALA A 81 -21.66 -28.04 -11.23
N HIS A 82 -22.18 -27.42 -10.17
CA HIS A 82 -23.51 -26.84 -10.16
C HIS A 82 -23.66 -25.71 -11.19
N ARG A 83 -22.67 -24.82 -11.30
CA ARG A 83 -22.68 -23.74 -12.31
C ARG A 83 -22.78 -24.30 -13.72
N THR A 84 -22.05 -25.38 -14.02
CA THR A 84 -22.05 -26.04 -15.34
C THR A 84 -23.40 -26.70 -15.62
N PHE A 85 -23.94 -27.43 -14.65
CA PHE A 85 -25.29 -28.00 -14.74
C PHE A 85 -26.35 -26.93 -15.02
N MET A 86 -26.31 -25.80 -14.31
CA MET A 86 -27.25 -24.69 -14.52
C MET A 86 -27.12 -24.05 -15.91
N VAL A 87 -25.90 -24.01 -16.47
CA VAL A 87 -25.67 -23.54 -17.85
C VAL A 87 -26.30 -24.49 -18.86
N GLU A 88 -26.16 -25.80 -18.68
CA GLU A 88 -26.76 -26.82 -19.55
C GLU A 88 -28.28 -26.82 -19.48
N ASP A 89 -28.85 -26.75 -18.27
CA ASP A 89 -30.30 -26.65 -18.09
C ASP A 89 -30.87 -25.41 -18.79
N ARG A 90 -30.22 -24.24 -18.65
CA ARG A 90 -30.63 -23.01 -19.36
C ARG A 90 -30.58 -23.15 -20.88
N LYS A 91 -29.57 -23.83 -21.43
CA LYS A 91 -29.47 -24.10 -22.87
C LYS A 91 -30.62 -24.97 -23.35
N ARG A 92 -30.98 -26.03 -22.59
CA ARG A 92 -32.08 -26.96 -22.93
C ARG A 92 -33.43 -26.26 -23.12
N ARG A 93 -33.71 -25.22 -22.33
CA ARG A 93 -34.94 -24.40 -22.40
C ARG A 93 -34.83 -23.16 -23.29
N ASN A 94 -33.79 -23.07 -24.13
CA ASN A 94 -33.51 -21.90 -24.98
C ASN A 94 -33.39 -20.58 -24.19
N LYS A 95 -32.94 -20.65 -22.93
CA LYS A 95 -32.62 -19.51 -22.05
C LYS A 95 -31.11 -19.37 -21.83
N GLY A 96 -30.31 -19.96 -22.71
CA GLY A 96 -28.87 -19.78 -22.72
C GLY A 96 -28.49 -18.34 -23.08
N ALA A 97 -27.27 -17.93 -22.69
CA ALA A 97 -26.75 -16.64 -23.12
C ALA A 97 -26.66 -16.58 -24.66
N PRO A 98 -27.02 -15.47 -25.31
CA PRO A 98 -26.90 -15.32 -26.74
C PRO A 98 -25.42 -15.39 -27.16
N LYS A 99 -25.18 -15.72 -28.44
CA LYS A 99 -23.82 -15.78 -28.99
C LYS A 99 -23.18 -14.39 -28.91
N LYS A 100 -22.05 -14.28 -28.21
CA LYS A 100 -21.28 -13.03 -28.12
C LYS A 100 -20.84 -12.61 -29.54
N LYS A 101 -21.14 -11.36 -29.92
CA LYS A 101 -20.66 -10.76 -31.17
C LYS A 101 -19.13 -10.75 -31.16
N LYS A 102 -18.51 -11.28 -32.20
CA LYS A 102 -17.07 -11.11 -32.43
C LYS A 102 -16.86 -9.70 -33.00
N ALA A 103 -15.86 -8.99 -32.47
CA ALA A 103 -15.40 -7.73 -33.04
C ALA A 103 -14.80 -7.99 -34.42
#